data_AF-A0A0F9K7W1-F1
#
_entry.id   AF-A0A0F9K7W1-F1
#
_cell.length_a   1.000
_cell.length_b   1.000
_cell.length_c   1.000
_cell.angle_alpha   90.00
_cell.angle_beta   90.00
_cell.angle_gamma   90.00
#
_symmetry.space_group_name_H-M   'P 1'
#
loop_
_entity.id
_entity.type
_entity.pdbx_description
1 polymer ?
#
loop_
_entity_poly.entity_id
_entity_poly.type
_entity_poly.pdbx_seq_one_letter_code
_entity_poly.pdbx_strand_id
1 'polypeptide(L)' 'MKIYLVVVDDTHADIDVIPFYNKEEAIQYAKDIVERNCSSLGDLEEKVIEGWLFFCNYTFESFIFVIEKEIM' A
#
# COMPACT_ATOMS: atom_id res chain seq x y z
N MET A 1 5.03 20.58 -4.88
CA MET A 1 5.92 19.40 -4.69
C MET A 1 5.03 18.20 -4.37
N LYS A 2 5.32 16.99 -4.83
CA LYS A 2 4.47 15.81 -4.54
C LYS A 2 5.06 14.97 -3.41
N ILE A 3 4.18 14.40 -2.60
CA ILE A 3 4.48 13.37 -1.59
C ILE A 3 3.55 12.19 -1.81
N TYR A 4 4.08 11.00 -1.63
CA TYR A 4 3.37 9.73 -1.72
C TYR A 4 3.30 9.13 -0.32
N LEU A 5 2.09 8.91 0.19
CA LEU A 5 1.89 8.35 1.52
C LEU A 5 1.46 6.90 1.36
N VAL A 6 2.29 5.97 1.86
CA VAL A 6 1.89 4.58 1.99
C VAL A 6 1.21 4.39 3.34
N VAL A 7 -0.08 4.06 3.33
CA VAL A 7 -0.89 3.74 4.50
C VAL A 7 -0.96 2.22 4.59
N VAL A 8 -0.41 1.66 5.66
CA VAL A 8 -0.42 0.23 5.96
C VAL A 8 -1.45 0.00 7.05
N ASP A 9 -2.46 -0.80 6.77
CA ASP A 9 -3.48 -1.25 7.73
C ASP A 9 -3.20 -2.72 8.07
N ASP A 10 -2.57 -2.96 9.21
CA ASP A 10 -2.30 -4.32 9.72
C ASP A 10 -3.50 -4.83 10.54
N THR A 11 -3.78 -6.12 10.40
CA THR A 11 -4.76 -6.95 11.13
C THR A 11 -4.93 -6.68 12.62
N HIS A 12 -3.94 -6.09 13.27
CA HIS A 12 -3.92 -5.77 14.70
C HIS A 12 -4.44 -4.36 15.03
N ALA A 13 -5.03 -3.65 14.04
CA ALA A 13 -5.64 -2.31 14.14
C ALA A 13 -4.64 -1.15 14.29
N ASP A 14 -3.37 -1.37 13.96
CA ASP A 14 -2.37 -0.31 13.87
C ASP A 14 -2.28 0.20 12.43
N ILE A 15 -2.44 1.52 12.26
CA ILE A 15 -2.31 2.20 10.97
C ILE A 15 -0.98 2.94 10.94
N ASP A 16 -0.08 2.50 10.07
CA ASP A 16 1.19 3.16 9.80
C ASP A 16 1.11 4.01 8.53
N VAL A 17 1.74 5.19 8.54
CA VAL A 17 1.82 6.08 7.37
C VAL A 17 3.28 6.43 7.07
N ILE A 18 3.74 6.04 5.89
CA ILE A 18 5.15 6.15 5.50
C ILE A 18 5.26 7.07 4.28
N PRO A 19 5.97 8.21 4.38
CA PRO A 19 6.09 9.16 3.29
C PRO A 19 7.22 8.82 2.32
N PHE A 20 6.99 9.09 1.05
CA PHE A 20 7.95 8.97 -0.05
C PHE A 20 7.88 10.21 -0.96
N TYR A 21 9.01 10.57 -1.56
CA TYR A 21 9.07 11.64 -2.58
C TYR A 21 9.14 11.09 -4.01
N ASN A 22 9.44 9.79 -4.14
CA ASN A 22 9.43 9.06 -5.40
C ASN A 22 8.20 8.13 -5.45
N LYS A 23 7.51 8.13 -6.58
CA LYS A 23 6.29 7.35 -6.78
C LYS A 23 6.57 5.86 -6.87
N GLU A 24 7.55 5.48 -7.68
CA GLU A 24 7.91 4.09 -7.96
C GLU A 24 8.40 3.40 -6.68
N GLU A 25 9.16 4.09 -5.84
CA GLU A 25 9.58 3.60 -4.52
C GLU A 25 8.38 3.36 -3.59
N ALA A 26 7.41 4.28 -3.55
CA ALA A 26 6.22 4.13 -2.72
C ALA A 26 5.37 2.92 -3.14
N ILE A 27 5.20 2.75 -4.47
CA ILE A 27 4.46 1.62 -5.04
C ILE A 27 5.20 0.30 -4.78
N GLN A 28 6.51 0.26 -4.99
CA GLN A 28 7.29 -0.96 -4.74
C GLN A 28 7.26 -1.33 -3.26
N TYR A 29 7.40 -0.35 -2.37
CA TYR A 29 7.28 -0.57 -0.93
C TYR A 29 5.92 -1.18 -0.56
N ALA A 30 4.81 -0.63 -1.09
CA ALA A 30 3.48 -1.15 -0.83
C ALA A 30 3.33 -2.61 -1.33
N LYS A 31 3.85 -2.92 -2.52
CA LYS A 31 3.87 -4.29 -3.06
C LYS A 31 4.65 -5.24 -2.16
N ASP A 32 5.85 -4.86 -1.75
CA ASP A 32 6.71 -5.68 -0.89
C ASP A 32 6.05 -6.01 0.46
N ILE A 33 5.29 -5.06 1.04
CA ILE A 33 4.59 -5.32 2.32
C ILE A 33 3.38 -6.25 2.09
N VAL A 34 2.58 -6.02 1.04
CA VAL A 34 1.45 -6.93 0.74
C VAL A 34 1.97 -8.33 0.40
N GLU A 35 3.03 -8.46 -0.39
CA GLU A 35 3.63 -9.75 -0.74
C GLU A 35 4.13 -10.52 0.49
N ARG A 36 4.67 -9.84 1.51
CA ARG A 36 5.06 -10.49 2.78
C ARG A 36 3.88 -11.03 3.57
N ASN A 37 2.71 -10.41 3.41
CA ASN A 37 1.48 -10.77 4.12
C ASN A 37 0.63 -11.79 3.32
N CYS A 38 0.82 -11.88 2.00
CA CYS A 38 0.17 -12.87 1.14
C CYS A 38 0.84 -14.24 1.30
N SER A 39 0.05 -15.29 1.57
CA SER A 39 0.54 -16.68 1.67
C SER A 39 0.99 -17.25 0.31
N SER A 40 0.52 -16.68 -0.81
CA SER A 40 0.96 -17.02 -2.16
C SER A 40 1.01 -15.77 -3.06
N LEU A 41 1.96 -15.73 -4.00
CA LEU A 41 2.11 -14.64 -4.98
C LEU A 41 0.89 -14.44 -5.90
N GLY A 42 0.00 -15.44 -5.99
CA GLY A 42 -1.23 -15.37 -6.79
C GLY A 42 -2.37 -14.60 -6.14
N ASP A 43 -2.21 -14.22 -4.86
CA ASP A 43 -3.28 -13.60 -4.07
C ASP A 43 -3.21 -12.08 -4.02
N LEU A 44 -2.15 -11.46 -4.58
CA LEU A 44 -2.00 -10.01 -4.63
C LEU A 44 -2.89 -9.39 -5.71
N GLU A 45 -3.74 -8.45 -5.32
CA GLU A 45 -4.52 -7.61 -6.22
C GLU A 45 -4.11 -6.14 -6.12
N GLU A 46 -4.16 -5.46 -7.27
CA GLU A 46 -3.92 -4.02 -7.40
C GLU A 46 -5.20 -3.33 -7.93
N LYS A 47 -5.65 -2.27 -7.26
CA LYS A 47 -6.75 -1.41 -7.70
C LYS A 47 -6.29 0.05 -7.72
N VAL A 48 -6.58 0.76 -8.81
CA VAL A 48 -6.22 2.18 -8.96
C VAL A 48 -7.47 3.04 -8.76
N ILE A 49 -7.60 3.69 -7.60
CA ILE A 49 -8.75 4.53 -7.23
C ILE A 49 -8.24 5.75 -6.46
N GLU A 50 -8.12 6.91 -7.15
CA GLU A 50 -7.56 8.14 -6.57
C GLU A 50 -6.22 7.92 -5.81
N GLY A 51 -5.44 6.93 -6.26
CA GLY A 51 -4.31 6.34 -5.57
C GLY A 51 -4.11 4.88 -6.00
N TRP A 52 -3.22 4.15 -5.33
CA TRP A 52 -2.99 2.72 -5.57
C TRP A 52 -3.34 1.93 -4.32
N LEU A 53 -4.26 0.98 -4.43
CA LEU A 53 -4.66 0.06 -3.38
C LEU A 53 -4.11 -1.33 -3.70
N PHE A 54 -3.41 -1.93 -2.75
CA PHE A 54 -2.84 -3.27 -2.79
C PHE A 54 -3.43 -4.10 -1.65
N PHE A 55 -3.85 -5.33 -1.92
CA PHE A 55 -4.39 -6.22 -0.90
C PHE A 55 -4.26 -7.70 -1.28
N CYS A 56 -4.35 -8.58 -0.29
CA CYS A 56 -4.35 -10.03 -0.47
C CYS A 56 -5.80 -10.57 -0.50
N ASN A 57 -6.14 -11.41 -1.48
CA ASN A 57 -7.48 -12.01 -1.62
C ASN A 57 -7.80 -13.10 -0.59
N TYR A 58 -6.78 -13.78 -0.05
CA TYR A 58 -6.97 -14.97 0.77
C TYR A 58 -7.35 -14.66 2.22
N THR A 59 -6.94 -13.50 2.71
CA THR A 59 -7.20 -13.02 4.07
C THR A 59 -7.59 -11.55 3.95
N PHE A 60 -8.87 -11.23 4.20
CA PHE A 60 -9.46 -9.88 4.14
C PHE A 60 -8.93 -8.94 5.24
N GLU A 61 -7.64 -9.03 5.53
CA GLU A 61 -7.06 -8.79 6.84
C GLU A 61 -5.98 -7.69 6.79
N SER A 62 -5.46 -7.35 5.61
CA SER A 62 -4.54 -6.22 5.45
C SER A 62 -4.71 -5.53 4.11
N PHE A 63 -4.75 -4.20 4.14
CA PHE A 63 -4.86 -3.34 2.95
C PHE A 63 -3.75 -2.30 2.98
N ILE A 64 -3.14 -2.04 1.84
CA ILE A 64 -2.10 -1.01 1.71
C ILE A 64 -2.49 -0.03 0.63
N PHE A 65 -2.49 1.25 0.99
CA PHE A 65 -2.89 2.34 0.10
C PHE A 65 -1.70 3.27 -0.15
N VAL A 66 -1.53 3.70 -1.38
CA VAL A 66 -0.58 4.75 -1.77
C VAL A 66 -1.36 5.96 -2.24
N ILE A 67 -1.26 7.05 -1.50
CA ILE A 67 -1.96 8.31 -1.76
C ILE A 67 -0.97 9.32 -2.34
N GLU A 68 -1.28 9.88 -3.51
CA GLU A 68 -0.54 11.02 -4.04
C GLU A 68 -1.11 12.34 -3.49
N LYS A 69 -0.26 13.18 -2.89
CA LYS A 69 -0.66 14.49 -2.37
C LYS A 69 0.30 15.59 -2.84
N GLU A 70 -0.27 16.73 -3.20
CA GLU A 70 0.50 17.94 -3.47
C GLU A 70 0.74 18.72 -2.15
N ILE A 71 2.00 19.04 -1.88
CA ILE A 71 2.42 19.94 -0.80
C ILE A 71 2.40 21.37 -1.35
N MET A 72 1.54 22.19 -0.75
CA MET A 72 1.42 23.63 -0.97
C MET A 72 2.45 24.42 -0.17
#